data_AF-A0A351MV02-F1
#
_entry.id   AF-A0A351MV02-F1
#
_cell.length_a   1.000
_cell.length_b   1.000
_cell.length_c   1.000
_cell.angle_alpha   90.00
_cell.angle_beta   90.00
_cell.angle_gamma   90.00
#
_symmetry.space_group_name_H-M   'P 1'
#
loop_
_entity.id
_entity.type
_entity.pdbx_description
1 polymer ?
#
loop_
_entity_poly.entity_id
_entity_poly.type
_entity_poly.pdbx_seq_one_letter_code
_entity_poly.pdbx_strand_id
1 'polypeptide(L)'
;DGGTLFLDEIGDMSLPTQTKVLRAIQEGEIQRVGGTETIKISVRLLAATNKDLESMVAERLFREDLFYRLNVFRIRLPALRERREDIPLLVDYMLQRVTAGRKLRARRLSSEALDLLIRHDWPGNVREL
;
A
#
# COMPACT_ATOMS: atom_id res chain seq x y z
N ASP A 1 3.38 -12.99 17.42
CA ASP A 1 3.47 -14.26 16.68
C ASP A 1 2.09 -14.62 16.16
N GLY A 2 1.96 -15.16 14.94
CA GLY A 2 0.67 -15.47 14.30
C GLY A 2 -0.06 -14.26 13.66
N GLY A 3 0.60 -13.11 13.53
CA GLY A 3 0.00 -11.87 13.03
C GLY A 3 0.23 -11.61 11.53
N THR A 4 -0.20 -10.45 11.06
CA THR A 4 0.13 -9.94 9.72
C THR A 4 1.04 -8.72 9.83
N LEU A 5 2.13 -8.71 9.05
CA LEU A 5 3.01 -7.56 8.88
C LEU A 5 2.73 -6.91 7.54
N PHE A 6 2.47 -5.60 7.54
CA PHE A 6 2.36 -4.79 6.34
C PHE A 6 3.63 -3.96 6.15
N LEU A 7 4.30 -4.14 5.02
CA LEU A 7 5.47 -3.37 4.60
C LEU A 7 5.05 -2.40 3.50
N ASP A 8 4.90 -1.14 3.85
CA ASP A 8 4.63 -0.07 2.88
C ASP A 8 5.94 0.38 2.21
N GLU A 9 5.83 0.81 0.96
CA GLU A 9 6.95 1.27 0.11
C GLU A 9 8.19 0.37 0.15
N ILE A 10 7.99 -0.95 -0.06
CA ILE A 10 9.10 -1.93 -0.02
C ILE A 10 10.21 -1.64 -1.04
N GLY A 11 9.89 -0.92 -2.13
CA GLY A 11 10.86 -0.45 -3.12
C GLY A 11 11.82 0.64 -2.60
N ASP A 12 11.60 1.20 -1.42
CA ASP A 12 12.55 2.14 -0.78
C ASP A 12 13.59 1.44 0.10
N MET A 13 13.48 0.12 0.28
CA MET A 13 14.43 -0.63 1.11
C MET A 13 15.81 -0.71 0.46
N SER A 14 16.85 -0.46 1.26
CA SER A 14 18.23 -0.74 0.86
C SER A 14 18.47 -2.24 0.67
N LEU A 15 19.40 -2.62 -0.21
CA LEU A 15 19.76 -4.03 -0.46
C LEU A 15 20.10 -4.84 0.81
N PRO A 16 20.81 -4.29 1.83
CA PRO A 16 21.02 -4.99 3.09
C PRO A 16 19.72 -5.27 3.85
N THR A 17 18.77 -4.33 3.84
CA THR A 17 17.45 -4.52 4.46
C THR A 17 16.64 -5.57 3.71
N GLN A 18 16.66 -5.54 2.38
CA GLN A 18 16.01 -6.56 1.53
C GLN A 18 16.51 -7.97 1.88
N THR A 19 17.81 -8.12 2.16
CA THR A 19 18.42 -9.40 2.55
C THR A 19 17.87 -9.90 3.89
N LYS A 20 17.69 -9.00 4.87
CA LYS A 20 17.10 -9.34 6.17
C LYS A 20 15.62 -9.74 6.04
N VAL A 21 14.87 -9.04 5.21
CA VAL A 21 13.46 -9.37 4.92
C VAL A 21 13.35 -10.72 4.23
N LEU A 22 14.21 -11.00 3.24
CA LEU A 22 14.26 -12.29 2.58
C LEU A 22 14.49 -13.43 3.57
N ARG A 23 15.44 -13.26 4.50
CA ARG A 23 15.71 -14.24 5.56
C ARG A 23 14.49 -14.48 6.45
N ALA A 24 13.80 -13.40 6.84
CA ALA A 24 12.57 -13.51 7.63
C ALA A 24 11.46 -14.28 6.89
N ILE A 25 11.34 -14.11 5.57
CA ILE A 25 10.35 -14.80 4.73
C ILE A 25 10.73 -16.28 4.51
N GLN A 26 12.00 -16.56 4.24
CA GLN A 26 12.47 -17.90 3.87
C GLN A 26 12.67 -18.81 5.08
N GLU A 27 13.33 -18.31 6.12
CA GLU A 27 13.70 -19.10 7.30
C GLU A 27 12.65 -19.00 8.41
N GLY A 28 11.76 -17.99 8.35
CA GLY A 28 10.85 -17.70 9.47
C GLY A 28 11.61 -17.24 10.70
N GLU A 29 12.75 -16.56 10.52
CA GLU A 29 13.67 -16.21 11.58
C GLU A 29 14.16 -14.77 11.45
N ILE A 30 14.34 -14.10 12.60
CA ILE A 30 14.90 -12.74 12.68
C ILE A 30 15.96 -12.63 13.76
N GLN A 31 16.81 -11.61 13.65
CA GLN A 31 17.75 -11.21 14.69
C GLN A 31 17.55 -9.73 15.00
N ARG A 32 17.62 -9.36 16.28
CA ARG A 32 17.59 -7.95 16.68
C ARG A 32 18.87 -7.26 16.22
N VAL A 33 18.80 -5.96 15.94
CA VAL A 33 20.00 -5.18 15.60
C VAL A 33 21.00 -5.25 16.75
N GLY A 34 22.23 -5.69 16.47
CA GLY A 34 23.28 -5.89 17.47
C GLY A 34 23.15 -7.16 18.31
N GLY A 35 22.09 -7.95 18.14
CA GLY A 35 21.91 -9.24 18.80
C GLY A 35 22.41 -10.40 17.93
N THR A 36 22.82 -11.48 18.58
CA THR A 36 23.20 -12.75 17.92
C THR A 36 22.13 -13.82 18.05
N GLU A 37 21.15 -13.62 18.93
CA GLU A 37 20.04 -14.54 19.14
C GLU A 37 19.09 -14.53 17.94
N THR A 38 18.81 -15.73 17.43
CA THR A 38 17.86 -15.95 16.35
C THR A 38 16.49 -16.28 16.92
N ILE A 39 15.48 -15.56 16.48
CA ILE A 39 14.10 -15.64 16.98
C ILE A 39 13.22 -16.19 15.86
N LYS A 40 12.58 -17.34 16.10
CA LYS A 40 11.58 -17.88 15.18
C LYS A 40 10.30 -17.05 15.22
N ILE A 41 9.71 -16.83 14.04
CA ILE A 41 8.51 -16.05 13.86
C ILE A 41 7.57 -16.74 12.87
N SER A 42 6.27 -16.62 13.11
CA SER A 42 5.22 -16.98 12.17
C SER A 42 4.39 -15.74 11.86
N VAL A 43 4.61 -15.14 10.69
CA VAL A 43 3.92 -13.92 10.26
C VAL A 43 3.43 -14.04 8.82
N ARG A 44 2.22 -13.56 8.56
CA ARG A 44 1.76 -13.30 7.20
C ARG A 44 2.33 -11.97 6.73
N LEU A 45 2.93 -11.95 5.54
CA LEU A 45 3.46 -10.71 4.97
C LEU A 45 2.51 -10.13 3.92
N LEU A 46 2.29 -8.82 4.00
CA LEU A 46 1.70 -8.01 2.94
C LEU A 46 2.70 -6.90 2.60
N ALA A 47 2.95 -6.66 1.32
CA ALA A 47 3.85 -5.60 0.87
C ALA A 47 3.13 -4.69 -0.14
N ALA A 48 3.44 -3.41 -0.09
CA ALA A 48 2.99 -2.41 -1.05
C ALA A 48 4.19 -1.59 -1.54
N THR A 49 4.07 -1.06 -2.75
CA THR A 49 5.06 -0.17 -3.37
C THR A 49 4.40 0.60 -4.49
N ASN A 50 4.79 1.86 -4.66
CA ASN A 50 4.45 2.66 -5.83
C ASN A 50 5.47 2.52 -6.98
N LYS A 51 6.62 1.88 -6.72
CA LYS A 51 7.68 1.64 -7.71
C LYS A 51 7.44 0.36 -8.50
N ASP A 52 7.94 0.35 -9.75
CA ASP A 52 7.97 -0.82 -10.60
C ASP A 52 9.13 -1.76 -10.22
N LEU A 53 8.83 -2.83 -9.50
CA LEU A 53 9.86 -3.73 -8.98
C LEU A 53 10.58 -4.50 -10.10
N GLU A 54 9.89 -4.79 -11.20
CA GLU A 54 10.47 -5.46 -12.36
C GLU A 54 11.64 -4.65 -12.95
N SER A 55 11.43 -3.34 -13.20
CA SER A 55 12.49 -2.44 -13.65
C SER A 55 13.61 -2.32 -12.60
N MET A 56 13.26 -2.22 -11.32
CA MET A 56 14.26 -2.15 -10.25
C MET A 56 15.12 -3.41 -10.13
N VAL A 57 14.57 -4.60 -10.41
CA VAL A 57 15.34 -5.85 -10.49
C VAL A 57 16.31 -5.82 -11.66
N ALA A 58 15.86 -5.37 -12.83
CA ALA A 58 16.74 -5.20 -14.00
C ALA A 58 17.89 -4.22 -13.74
N GLU A 59 17.63 -3.15 -12.97
CA GLU A 59 18.61 -2.16 -12.54
C GLU A 59 19.46 -2.59 -11.33
N ARG A 60 19.23 -3.79 -10.78
CA ARG A 60 19.89 -4.32 -9.57
C ARG A 60 19.69 -3.45 -8.31
N LEU A 61 18.63 -2.64 -8.28
CA LEU A 61 18.19 -1.85 -7.14
C LEU A 61 17.26 -2.65 -6.20
N PHE A 62 16.67 -3.72 -6.72
CA PHE A 62 15.87 -4.67 -5.96
C PHE A 62 16.35 -6.10 -6.20
N ARG A 63 16.40 -6.92 -5.16
CA ARG A 63 16.85 -8.30 -5.30
C ARG A 63 15.80 -9.16 -5.99
N GLU A 64 16.24 -9.88 -7.00
CA GLU A 64 15.41 -10.80 -7.78
C GLU A 64 14.78 -11.91 -6.91
N ASP A 65 15.54 -12.48 -5.96
CA ASP A 65 15.06 -13.52 -5.05
C ASP A 65 13.92 -13.04 -4.15
N LEU A 66 14.01 -11.84 -3.60
CA LEU A 66 12.96 -11.20 -2.83
C LEU A 66 11.74 -10.89 -3.70
N PHE A 67 11.95 -10.37 -4.91
CA PHE A 67 10.86 -10.09 -5.86
C PHE A 67 10.02 -11.33 -6.11
N TYR A 68 10.63 -12.46 -6.46
CA TYR A 68 9.89 -13.70 -6.70
C TYR A 68 9.18 -14.25 -5.46
N ARG A 69 9.65 -13.96 -4.24
CA ARG A 69 8.93 -14.37 -3.01
C ARG A 69 7.76 -13.47 -2.66
N LEU A 70 7.81 -12.19 -3.03
CA LEU A 70 6.70 -11.27 -2.84
C LEU A 70 5.65 -11.42 -3.95
N ASN A 71 6.10 -11.65 -5.19
CA ASN A 71 5.25 -11.66 -6.38
C ASN A 71 4.50 -12.99 -6.61
N VAL A 72 4.24 -13.75 -5.53
CA VAL A 72 3.42 -14.98 -5.59
C VAL A 72 1.94 -14.62 -5.79
N PHE A 73 1.49 -13.52 -5.17
CA PHE A 73 0.13 -13.01 -5.34
C PHE A 73 0.15 -11.48 -5.38
N ARG A 74 -0.01 -10.91 -6.57
CA ARG A 74 0.01 -9.45 -6.81
C ARG A 74 -1.41 -8.91 -6.95
N ILE A 75 -1.71 -7.88 -6.18
CA ILE A 75 -2.93 -7.07 -6.36
C ILE A 75 -2.50 -5.73 -6.96
N ARG A 76 -2.89 -5.47 -8.20
CA ARG A 76 -2.72 -4.15 -8.82
C ARG A 76 -3.88 -3.25 -8.37
N LEU A 77 -3.58 -2.16 -7.69
CA LEU A 77 -4.57 -1.14 -7.35
C LEU A 77 -4.62 -0.09 -8.47
N PRO A 78 -5.73 0.04 -9.22
CA PRO A 78 -5.85 1.05 -10.27
C PRO A 78 -5.91 2.46 -9.70
N ALA A 79 -5.43 3.44 -10.48
CA ALA A 79 -5.59 4.85 -10.12
C ALA A 79 -7.07 5.23 -10.15
N LEU A 80 -7.46 6.27 -9.41
CA LEU A 80 -8.85 6.70 -9.29
C LEU A 80 -9.48 7.09 -10.64
N ARG A 81 -8.69 7.65 -11.57
CA ARG A 81 -9.11 7.93 -12.95
C ARG A 81 -9.50 6.69 -13.78
N GLU A 82 -9.04 5.50 -13.37
CA GLU A 82 -9.36 4.21 -14.00
C GLU A 82 -10.60 3.55 -13.34
N ARG A 83 -11.14 4.15 -12.26
CA ARG A 83 -12.31 3.68 -11.49
C ARG A 83 -13.19 4.85 -11.06
N ARG A 84 -13.60 5.68 -12.02
CA ARG A 84 -14.35 6.93 -11.75
C ARG A 84 -15.73 6.67 -11.16
N GLU A 85 -16.29 5.49 -11.42
CA GLU A 85 -17.54 5.00 -10.85
C GLU A 85 -17.52 4.87 -9.32
N ASP A 86 -16.33 4.74 -8.71
CA ASP A 86 -16.18 4.67 -7.25
C ASP A 86 -16.23 6.07 -6.59
N ILE A 87 -16.03 7.15 -7.37
CA ILE A 87 -15.93 8.52 -6.85
C ILE A 87 -17.18 8.94 -6.06
N PRO A 88 -18.43 8.75 -6.55
CA PRO A 88 -19.62 9.11 -5.79
C PRO A 88 -19.70 8.45 -4.41
N LEU A 89 -19.33 7.16 -4.32
CA LEU A 89 -19.37 6.42 -3.07
C LEU A 89 -18.27 6.88 -2.10
N LEU A 90 -17.05 7.11 -2.61
CA LEU A 90 -15.94 7.63 -1.83
C LEU A 90 -16.24 9.01 -1.25
N VAL A 91 -16.81 9.89 -2.07
CA VAL A 91 -17.18 11.26 -1.68
C VAL A 91 -18.27 11.25 -0.61
N ASP A 92 -19.31 10.43 -0.76
CA ASP A 92 -20.36 10.30 0.26
C ASP A 92 -19.77 9.79 1.59
N TYR A 93 -18.91 8.77 1.55
CA TYR A 93 -18.20 8.28 2.72
C TYR A 93 -17.33 9.36 3.40
N MET A 94 -16.56 10.13 2.62
CA MET A 94 -15.72 11.20 3.14
C MET A 94 -16.55 12.33 3.77
N LEU A 95 -17.64 12.74 3.14
CA LEU A 95 -18.56 13.75 3.67
C LEU A 95 -19.17 13.31 5.01
N GLN A 96 -19.62 12.06 5.10
CA GLN A 96 -20.11 11.48 6.34
C GLN A 96 -19.03 11.46 7.42
N ARG A 97 -17.81 11.05 7.07
CA ARG A 97 -16.67 10.97 8.00
C ARG A 97 -16.24 12.35 8.52
N VAL A 98 -16.21 13.38 7.67
CA VAL A 98 -15.80 14.75 8.06
C VAL A 98 -16.86 15.46 8.90
N THR A 99 -18.13 15.14 8.67
CA THR A 99 -19.26 15.71 9.43
C THR A 99 -19.58 14.92 10.70
N ALA A 100 -19.05 13.70 10.85
CA ALA A 100 -19.18 12.91 12.06
C ALA A 100 -18.71 13.70 13.30
N GLY A 101 -19.56 13.78 14.33
CA GLY A 101 -19.29 14.53 15.55
C GLY A 101 -19.46 16.05 15.47
N ARG A 102 -19.82 16.59 14.29
CA ARG A 102 -20.15 18.02 14.11
C ARG A 102 -21.67 18.19 14.06
N LYS A 103 -22.21 19.31 14.55
CA LYS A 103 -23.63 19.70 14.34
C LYS A 103 -23.93 20.15 12.88
N LEU A 104 -23.15 19.64 11.92
CA LEU A 104 -23.34 19.89 10.50
C LEU A 104 -24.08 18.68 9.95
N ARG A 105 -25.28 18.89 9.39
CA ARG A 105 -25.92 17.84 8.59
C ARG A 105 -25.01 17.56 7.39
N ALA A 106 -24.74 16.29 7.10
CA ALA A 106 -24.05 15.90 5.87
C ALA A 106 -24.81 16.50 4.68
N ARG A 107 -24.22 17.52 4.04
CA ARG A 107 -24.80 18.14 2.84
C ARG A 107 -24.41 17.23 1.68
N ARG A 108 -25.40 16.79 0.91
CA ARG A 108 -25.13 16.21 -0.40
C ARG A 108 -24.47 17.28 -1.26
N LEU A 109 -23.49 16.89 -2.07
CA LEU A 109 -23.00 17.75 -3.13
C LEU A 109 -24.11 17.94 -4.16
N SER A 110 -24.08 19.09 -4.84
CA SER A 110 -24.92 19.26 -6.02
C SER A 110 -24.48 18.29 -7.12
N SER A 111 -25.39 17.97 -8.04
CA SER A 111 -25.10 17.15 -9.22
C SER A 111 -23.91 17.69 -10.01
N GLU A 112 -23.85 19.01 -10.18
CA GLU A 112 -22.81 19.69 -10.95
C GLU A 112 -21.44 19.56 -10.29
N ALA A 113 -21.40 19.69 -8.96
CA ALA A 113 -20.16 19.51 -8.21
C ALA A 113 -19.66 18.06 -8.28
N LEU A 114 -20.56 17.08 -8.15
CA LEU A 114 -20.19 15.67 -8.29
C LEU A 114 -19.68 15.34 -9.70
N ASP A 115 -20.33 15.86 -10.74
CA ASP A 115 -19.90 15.67 -12.13
C ASP A 115 -18.50 16.23 -12.38
N LEU A 116 -18.16 17.38 -11.77
CA LEU A 116 -16.80 17.93 -11.85
C LEU A 116 -15.78 17.01 -11.17
N LEU A 117 -16.10 16.48 -10.00
CA LEU A 117 -15.23 15.53 -9.28
C LEU A 117 -15.01 14.24 -10.09
N ILE A 118 -16.05 13.72 -10.74
CA ILE A 118 -15.96 12.52 -11.58
C ILE A 118 -15.04 12.74 -12.78
N ARG A 119 -15.07 13.94 -13.38
CA ARG A 119 -14.28 14.28 -14.58
C ARG A 119 -12.81 14.60 -14.28
N HIS A 120 -12.47 14.94 -13.04
CA HIS A 120 -11.08 15.21 -12.65
C HIS A 120 -10.20 13.96 -12.67
N ASP A 121 -8.90 14.11 -12.97
CA ASP A 121 -7.98 12.97 -13.15
C ASP A 121 -7.34 12.45 -11.86
N TRP A 122 -7.45 13.23 -10.78
CA TRP A 122 -6.98 12.86 -9.43
C TRP A 122 -5.54 12.30 -9.41
N PRO A 123 -4.52 13.09 -9.78
CA PRO A 123 -3.12 12.67 -9.67
C PRO A 123 -2.74 12.18 -8.25
N GLY A 124 -3.34 12.76 -7.20
CA GLY A 124 -3.17 12.32 -5.81
C GLY A 124 -4.17 11.25 -5.34
N ASN A 125 -5.01 10.73 -6.24
CA ASN A 125 -6.01 9.70 -5.97
C ASN A 125 -6.88 10.04 -4.74
N VAL A 126 -7.15 9.06 -3.89
CA VAL A 126 -8.01 9.17 -2.69
C VAL A 126 -7.44 10.14 -1.63
N ARG A 127 -6.16 10.51 -1.67
CA ARG A 127 -5.63 11.53 -0.75
C ARG A 127 -5.97 12.95 -1.18
N GLU A 128 -6.16 13.16 -2.48
CA GLU A 128 -6.52 14.45 -3.07
C GLU A 128 -8.04 14.64 -3.13
N LEU A 129 -8.78 13.56 -3.44
CA LEU A 129 -10.23 13.50 -3.32
C LEU A 129 -10.70 13.77 -1.88
#